data_AF-A0A7C2SME4-F1
#
_entry.id   AF-A0A7C2SME4-F1
#
_cell.length_a   1.000
_cell.length_b   1.000
_cell.length_c   1.000
_cell.angle_alpha   90.00
_cell.angle_beta   90.00
_cell.angle_gamma   90.00
#
_symmetry.space_group_name_H-M   'P 1'
#
loop_
_entity.id
_entity.type
_entity.pdbx_description
1 polymer ?
#
loop_
_entity_poly.entity_id
_entity_poly.type
_entity_poly.pdbx_seq_one_letter_code
_entity_poly.pdbx_strand_id
1 'polypeptide(L)'
;MYKAFTLHDHLTAGMIMEAKEQAEKVVPFEHNGRSVPVVVESPAKLGALMLCQQVASIGPIAGPLEYGLFATLHQDDLDILNLYADLAAGALDAKALSEQLSELGLHASPEVTHRGRDDSPGGEPGDGGGAAAAKGHDDTGHSSTEDGAA
;
A
#
# COMPACT_ATOMS: atom_id res chain seq x y z
N MET A 1 -0.12 -25.56 3.22
CA MET A 1 1.08 -24.72 3.37
C MET A 1 0.77 -23.42 2.64
N TYR A 2 0.47 -22.33 3.35
CA TYR A 2 0.26 -21.04 2.71
C TYR A 2 1.62 -20.54 2.22
N LYS A 3 1.79 -20.35 0.91
CA LYS A 3 2.95 -19.64 0.39
C LYS A 3 2.84 -18.18 0.85
N ALA A 4 3.87 -17.67 1.52
CA ALA A 4 3.89 -16.29 1.99
C ALA A 4 3.81 -15.29 0.82
N PHE A 5 4.31 -15.67 -0.35
CA PHE A 5 4.25 -14.88 -1.58
C PHE A 5 4.38 -15.82 -2.80
N THR A 6 3.93 -15.34 -3.97
CA THR A 6 4.09 -16.00 -5.27
C THR A 6 4.49 -14.92 -6.28
N LEU A 7 5.51 -15.20 -7.08
CA LEU A 7 5.95 -14.34 -8.17
C LEU A 7 5.64 -15.02 -9.51
N HIS A 8 5.47 -14.22 -10.56
CA HIS A 8 5.48 -14.71 -11.93
C HIS A 8 6.91 -15.08 -12.32
N ASP A 9 7.10 -16.31 -12.81
CA ASP A 9 8.41 -16.75 -13.32
C ASP A 9 8.85 -15.92 -14.55
N HIS A 10 7.88 -15.49 -15.35
CA HIS A 10 8.08 -14.66 -16.52
C HIS A 10 6.98 -13.60 -16.65
N LEU A 11 7.36 -12.39 -17.06
CA LEU A 11 6.40 -11.35 -17.44
C LEU A 11 5.93 -11.56 -18.87
N THR A 12 4.63 -11.35 -19.09
CA THR A 12 4.09 -11.32 -20.45
C THR A 12 4.42 -10.01 -21.14
N ALA A 13 4.40 -9.99 -22.48
CA ALA A 13 4.57 -8.76 -23.24
C ALA A 13 3.55 -7.67 -22.84
N GLY A 14 2.31 -8.06 -22.52
CA GLY A 14 1.28 -7.12 -22.06
C GLY A 14 1.66 -6.42 -20.76
N MET A 15 2.13 -7.18 -19.77
CA MET A 15 2.59 -6.64 -18.48
C MET A 15 3.78 -5.69 -18.65
N ILE A 16 4.68 -6.01 -19.59
CA ILE A 16 5.82 -5.14 -19.92
C ILE A 16 5.33 -3.85 -20.55
N MET A 17 4.46 -3.92 -21.56
CA MET A 17 3.95 -2.73 -22.26
C MET A 17 3.17 -1.81 -21.33
N GLU A 18 2.33 -2.36 -20.45
CA GLU A 18 1.53 -1.58 -19.51
C GLU A 18 2.37 -0.81 -18.50
N ALA A 19 3.44 -1.44 -17.98
CA ALA A 19 4.38 -0.75 -17.11
C ALA A 19 5.23 0.31 -17.84
N LYS A 20 5.58 0.09 -19.11
CA LYS A 20 6.26 1.11 -19.93
C LYS A 20 5.37 2.32 -20.15
N GLU A 21 4.12 2.10 -20.55
CA GLU A 21 3.14 3.17 -20.73
C GLU A 21 2.94 3.98 -19.44
N GLN A 22 2.80 3.30 -18.29
CA GLN A 22 2.69 3.97 -16.99
C GLN A 22 3.98 4.72 -16.57
N ALA A 23 5.14 4.34 -17.09
CA ALA A 23 6.42 5.00 -16.84
C ALA A 23 6.64 6.25 -17.72
N GLU A 24 5.82 6.44 -18.76
CA GLU A 24 5.89 7.59 -19.65
C GLU A 24 5.25 8.84 -19.04
N LYS A 25 5.80 10.00 -19.39
CA LYS A 25 5.24 11.31 -19.06
C LYS A 25 5.56 12.30 -20.18
N VAL A 26 4.60 13.15 -20.51
CA VAL A 26 4.85 14.33 -21.34
C VAL A 26 5.43 15.44 -20.48
N VAL A 27 6.60 15.94 -20.87
CA VAL A 27 7.25 17.08 -20.23
C VAL A 27 7.47 18.20 -21.26
N PRO A 28 7.35 19.47 -20.85
CA PRO A 28 7.76 20.58 -21.70
C PRO A 28 9.29 20.60 -21.81
N PHE A 29 9.80 20.75 -23.03
CA PHE A 29 11.22 20.90 -23.33
C PHE A 29 11.45 22.18 -24.13
N GLU A 30 12.39 23.01 -23.69
CA GLU A 30 12.73 24.25 -24.39
C GLU A 30 13.66 23.96 -25.58
N HIS A 31 13.18 24.24 -26.78
CA HIS A 31 13.96 24.13 -28.00
C HIS A 31 13.87 25.43 -28.80
N ASN A 32 15.00 26.11 -28.98
CA ASN A 32 15.10 27.39 -29.69
C ASN A 32 14.11 28.47 -29.17
N GLY A 33 13.95 28.56 -27.85
CA GLY A 33 13.06 29.54 -27.20
C GLY A 33 11.56 29.25 -27.36
N ARG A 34 11.21 28.01 -27.72
CA ARG A 34 9.82 27.52 -27.74
C ARG A 34 9.71 26.26 -26.89
N SER A 35 8.66 26.19 -26.09
CA SER A 35 8.29 24.98 -25.34
C SER A 35 7.66 23.95 -26.27
N VAL A 36 8.24 22.76 -26.34
CA VAL A 36 7.77 21.63 -27.14
C VAL A 36 7.46 20.46 -26.22
N PRO A 37 6.29 19.79 -26.33
CA PRO A 37 6.01 18.61 -25.53
C PRO A 37 6.87 17.43 -26.01
N VAL A 38 7.55 16.77 -25.08
CA VAL A 38 8.35 15.57 -25.32
C VAL A 38 7.89 14.47 -24.39
N VAL A 39 7.69 13.26 -24.92
CA VAL A 39 7.45 12.06 -24.11
C VAL A 39 8.79 11.56 -23.59
N VAL A 40 8.88 11.38 -22.28
CA VAL A 40 10.03 10.76 -21.61
C VAL A 40 9.57 9.58 -20.79
N GLU A 41 10.35 8.50 -20.80
CA GLU A 41 10.15 7.35 -19.92
C GLU A 41 11.04 7.52 -18.68
N SER A 42 10.51 7.26 -17.49
CA SER A 42 11.30 7.24 -16.26
C SER A 42 11.87 5.84 -16.02
N PRO A 43 13.20 5.62 -16.09
CA PRO A 43 13.78 4.29 -15.87
C PRO A 43 13.53 3.77 -14.45
N ALA A 44 13.56 4.65 -13.45
CA ALA A 44 13.28 4.29 -12.06
C ALA A 44 11.83 3.86 -11.86
N LYS A 45 10.87 4.60 -12.44
CA LYS A 45 9.45 4.25 -12.37
C LYS A 45 9.16 2.94 -13.12
N LEU A 46 9.77 2.75 -14.29
CA LEU A 46 9.66 1.51 -15.04
C LEU A 46 10.16 0.31 -14.22
N GLY A 47 11.33 0.42 -13.59
CA GLY A 47 11.87 -0.65 -12.73
C GLY A 47 10.92 -1.03 -11.60
N ALA A 48 10.37 -0.04 -10.90
CA ALA A 48 9.40 -0.28 -9.83
C ALA A 48 8.09 -0.90 -10.33
N LEU A 49 7.58 -0.45 -11.49
CA LEU A 49 6.39 -1.03 -12.11
C LEU A 49 6.61 -2.47 -12.60
N MET A 50 7.82 -2.79 -13.10
CA MET A 50 8.21 -4.16 -13.42
C MET A 50 8.16 -5.08 -12.21
N LEU A 51 8.67 -4.62 -11.05
CA LEU A 51 8.58 -5.38 -9.80
C LEU A 51 7.13 -5.58 -9.36
N CYS A 52 6.30 -4.54 -9.48
CA CYS A 52 4.87 -4.62 -9.18
C CYS A 52 4.15 -5.69 -10.04
N GLN A 53 4.48 -5.74 -11.33
CA GLN A 53 3.95 -6.74 -12.27
C GLN A 53 4.44 -8.15 -11.96
N GLN A 54 5.64 -8.32 -11.41
CA GLN A 54 6.19 -9.63 -11.08
C GLN A 54 5.50 -10.28 -9.88
N VAL A 55 4.88 -9.51 -8.99
CA VAL A 55 4.16 -10.02 -7.83
C VAL A 55 2.83 -10.63 -8.27
N ALA A 56 2.69 -11.96 -8.17
CA ALA A 56 1.43 -12.65 -8.43
C ALA A 56 0.51 -12.66 -7.19
N SER A 57 1.09 -12.77 -5.99
CA SER A 57 0.37 -12.66 -4.72
C SER A 57 1.33 -12.45 -3.55
N ILE A 58 0.93 -11.73 -2.50
CA ILE A 58 1.63 -11.65 -1.20
C ILE A 58 0.60 -11.90 -0.11
N GLY A 59 0.68 -13.04 0.57
CA GLY A 59 -0.32 -13.46 1.56
C GLY A 59 -1.76 -13.37 1.01
N PRO A 60 -2.64 -12.54 1.59
CA PRO A 60 -4.01 -12.34 1.10
C PRO A 60 -4.12 -11.34 -0.06
N ILE A 61 -3.04 -10.62 -0.40
CA ILE A 61 -3.02 -9.61 -1.46
C ILE A 61 -2.82 -10.31 -2.80
N ALA A 62 -3.79 -10.20 -3.71
CA ALA A 62 -3.66 -10.64 -5.08
C ALA A 62 -2.87 -9.61 -5.90
N GLY A 63 -1.99 -10.07 -6.78
CA GLY A 63 -1.22 -9.23 -7.68
C GLY A 63 -1.98 -8.83 -8.94
N PRO A 64 -1.43 -7.91 -9.76
CA PRO A 64 -0.15 -7.22 -9.56
C PRO A 64 -0.19 -6.21 -8.39
N LEU A 65 0.95 -5.97 -7.76
CA LEU A 65 1.02 -5.03 -6.63
C LEU A 65 0.73 -3.61 -7.10
N GLU A 66 -0.13 -2.88 -6.41
CA GLU A 66 -0.40 -1.48 -6.76
C GLU A 66 0.85 -0.63 -6.52
N TYR A 67 1.19 0.25 -7.46
CA TYR A 67 2.34 1.15 -7.34
C TYR A 67 2.26 2.06 -6.10
N GLY A 68 1.04 2.50 -5.73
CA GLY A 68 0.81 3.25 -4.50
C GLY A 68 1.24 2.48 -3.25
N LEU A 69 0.93 1.19 -3.19
CA LEU A 69 1.34 0.32 -2.09
C LEU A 69 2.85 0.06 -2.12
N PHE A 70 3.43 -0.19 -3.30
CA PHE A 70 4.88 -0.31 -3.47
C PHE A 70 5.64 0.93 -2.96
N ALA A 71 5.11 2.13 -3.20
CA ALA A 71 5.71 3.37 -2.73
C ALA A 71 5.67 3.56 -1.21
N THR A 72 4.86 2.78 -0.49
CA THR A 72 4.79 2.80 0.99
C THR A 72 5.70 1.80 1.66
N LEU A 73 6.39 0.95 0.89
CA LEU A 73 7.33 -0.03 1.42
C LEU A 73 8.53 0.67 2.07
N HIS A 74 8.89 0.22 3.27
CA HIS A 74 10.11 0.65 3.92
C HIS A 74 11.32 -0.05 3.30
N GLN A 75 12.52 0.46 3.60
CA GLN A 75 13.75 -0.16 3.13
C GLN A 75 13.83 -1.65 3.53
N ASP A 76 13.46 -1.97 4.77
CA ASP A 76 13.43 -3.34 5.27
C ASP A 76 12.48 -4.24 4.45
N ASP A 77 11.33 -3.71 4.03
CA ASP A 77 10.38 -4.43 3.20
C ASP A 77 10.95 -4.72 1.80
N LEU A 78 11.68 -3.77 1.22
CA LEU A 78 12.37 -3.95 -0.06
C LEU A 78 13.49 -4.98 0.04
N ASP A 79 14.24 -4.96 1.14
CA ASP A 79 15.30 -5.93 1.40
C ASP A 79 14.71 -7.35 1.54
N ILE A 80 13.58 -7.51 2.25
CA ILE A 80 12.85 -8.78 2.34
C ILE A 80 12.39 -9.25 0.96
N LEU A 81 11.82 -8.36 0.14
CA LEU A 81 11.37 -8.69 -1.22
C LEU A 81 12.53 -9.15 -2.10
N ASN A 82 13.68 -8.47 -2.03
CA ASN A 82 14.87 -8.83 -2.79
C ASN A 82 15.40 -10.21 -2.38
N LEU A 83 15.45 -10.51 -1.08
CA LEU A 83 15.86 -11.84 -0.59
C LEU A 83 14.96 -12.96 -1.12
N TYR A 84 13.66 -12.71 -1.17
CA TYR A 84 12.71 -13.66 -1.72
C TYR A 84 12.79 -13.78 -3.24
N ALA A 85 13.12 -12.69 -3.94
CA ALA A 85 13.41 -12.73 -5.37
C ALA A 85 14.69 -13.55 -5.67
N ASP A 86 15.74 -13.41 -4.85
CA ASP A 86 16.98 -14.18 -4.98
C ASP A 86 16.75 -15.67 -4.71
N LEU A 87 15.91 -16.02 -3.73
CA LEU A 87 15.47 -17.40 -3.52
C LEU A 87 14.73 -17.94 -4.75
N ALA A 88 13.80 -17.17 -5.31
CA ALA A 88 13.03 -17.57 -6.48
C ALA A 88 13.91 -17.73 -7.73
N ALA A 89 14.94 -16.90 -7.88
CA ALA A 89 15.95 -17.00 -8.94
C ALA A 89 16.95 -18.14 -8.72
N GLY A 90 16.94 -18.80 -7.56
CA GLY A 90 17.90 -19.83 -7.18
C GLY A 90 19.31 -19.29 -6.86
N ALA A 91 19.44 -17.96 -6.71
CA ALA A 91 20.67 -17.31 -6.26
C ALA A 91 20.91 -17.52 -4.76
N LEU A 92 19.84 -17.79 -4.00
CA LEU A 92 19.85 -18.04 -2.58
C LEU A 92 19.19 -19.38 -2.25
N ASP A 93 19.63 -20.06 -1.19
CA ASP A 93 18.95 -21.24 -0.66
C ASP A 93 18.05 -20.89 0.54
N ALA A 94 17.17 -21.81 0.92
CA ALA A 94 16.24 -21.58 2.01
C ALA A 94 16.91 -21.35 3.37
N LYS A 95 18.14 -21.86 3.57
CA LYS A 95 18.88 -21.70 4.82
C LYS A 95 19.46 -20.30 4.91
N ALA A 96 20.14 -19.84 3.85
CA ALA A 96 20.69 -18.50 3.74
C ALA A 96 19.57 -17.44 3.87
N LEU A 97 18.40 -17.70 3.27
CA LEU A 97 17.25 -16.82 3.40
C LEU A 97 16.81 -16.67 4.85
N SER A 98 16.69 -17.79 5.56
CA SER A 98 16.28 -17.79 6.97
C SER A 98 17.25 -17.01 7.85
N GLU A 99 18.55 -17.10 7.58
CA GLU A 99 19.60 -16.41 8.34
C GLU A 99 19.52 -14.89 8.10
N GLN A 100 19.42 -14.47 6.84
CA GLN A 100 19.31 -13.06 6.47
C GLN A 100 17.99 -12.42 6.93
N LEU A 101 16.87 -13.13 6.85
CA LEU A 101 15.59 -12.66 7.40
C LEU A 101 15.63 -12.54 8.93
N SER A 102 16.36 -13.42 9.61
CA SER A 102 16.53 -13.31 11.07
C SER A 102 17.34 -12.09 11.46
N GLU A 103 18.37 -11.76 10.68
CA GLU A 103 19.17 -10.54 10.85
C GLU A 103 18.33 -9.27 10.60
N LEU A 104 17.52 -9.24 9.54
CA LEU A 104 16.59 -8.14 9.28
C LEU A 104 15.49 -8.02 10.35
N GLY A 105 14.98 -9.14 10.86
CA GLY A 105 13.96 -9.19 11.90
C GLY A 105 14.41 -8.57 13.23
N LEU A 106 15.73 -8.44 13.46
CA LEU A 106 16.29 -7.72 14.62
C LEU A 106 16.21 -6.19 14.46
N HIS A 107 16.05 -5.70 13.23
CA HIS A 107 15.99 -4.28 12.89
C HIS A 107 14.58 -3.76 12.57
N ALA A 108 13.59 -4.65 12.45
CA ALA A 108 12.21 -4.27 12.15
C ALA A 108 11.62 -3.34 13.23
N SER A 109 11.13 -2.17 12.81
CA SER A 109 10.66 -1.11 13.71
C SER A 109 9.53 -1.59 14.65
N PRO A 110 9.58 -1.22 15.95
CA PRO A 110 8.64 -1.71 16.97
C PRO A 110 7.16 -1.29 16.76
N GLU A 111 6.88 -0.43 15.78
CA GLU A 111 5.55 0.14 15.53
C GLU A 111 4.53 -0.89 15.00
N VAL A 112 4.98 -2.00 14.42
CA VAL A 112 4.10 -3.06 13.87
C VAL A 112 3.63 -4.05 14.95
N THR A 113 4.34 -4.15 16.07
CA THR A 113 4.07 -5.16 17.11
C THR A 113 2.92 -4.79 18.06
N HIS A 114 2.43 -3.54 18.01
CA HIS A 114 1.46 -3.03 19.00
C HIS A 114 -0.01 -3.00 18.55
N ARG A 115 -0.35 -3.30 17.30
CA ARG A 115 -1.74 -3.15 16.80
C ARG A 115 -2.61 -4.41 16.93
N GLY A 116 -2.12 -5.48 17.56
CA GLY A 116 -2.81 -6.78 17.59
C GLY A 116 -2.91 -7.46 18.95
N ARG A 117 -2.57 -6.80 20.06
CA ARG A 117 -2.54 -7.43 21.38
C ARG A 117 -3.29 -6.63 22.45
N ASP A 118 -4.57 -6.41 22.22
CA ASP A 118 -5.53 -6.19 23.32
C ASP A 118 -6.02 -7.56 23.82
N ASP A 119 -5.14 -8.27 24.53
CA ASP A 119 -5.51 -9.41 25.36
C ASP A 119 -6.12 -8.85 26.66
N SER A 120 -7.37 -8.38 26.63
CA SER A 120 -8.17 -8.16 27.84
C SER A 120 -9.01 -9.41 28.14
N PRO A 121 -8.67 -10.21 29.17
CA PRO A 121 -9.44 -11.37 29.53
C PRO A 121 -10.57 -10.99 30.50
N GLY A 122 -11.82 -11.24 30.09
CA GLY A 122 -12.94 -11.59 30.97
C GLY A 122 -13.48 -10.53 31.95
N GLY A 123 -14.69 -10.04 31.67
CA GLY A 123 -15.61 -9.45 32.65
C GLY A 123 -17.07 -9.71 32.20
N GLU A 124 -17.87 -10.24 33.12
CA GLU A 124 -19.14 -10.98 32.95
C GLU A 124 -20.34 -10.25 32.31
N PRO A 125 -21.39 -11.00 31.87
CA PRO A 125 -22.63 -10.42 31.33
C PRO A 125 -23.54 -9.94 32.47
N GLY A 126 -23.64 -8.63 32.65
CA GLY A 126 -24.63 -8.00 33.54
C GLY A 126 -25.98 -7.83 32.85
N ASP A 127 -26.90 -8.77 33.11
CA ASP A 127 -28.35 -8.61 32.97
C ASP A 127 -28.85 -7.50 33.93
N GLY A 128 -29.76 -6.65 33.46
CA GLY A 128 -30.28 -5.53 34.22
C GLY A 128 -31.16 -4.60 33.40
N GLY A 129 -32.42 -4.98 33.23
CA GLY A 129 -33.46 -4.15 32.62
C GLY A 129 -33.76 -2.86 33.40
N GLY A 130 -34.19 -1.83 32.68
CA GLY A 130 -34.69 -0.57 33.25
C GLY A 130 -35.27 0.34 32.17
N ALA A 131 -36.58 0.47 32.17
CA ALA A 131 -37.38 1.22 31.21
C ALA A 131 -37.33 2.76 31.42
N ALA A 132 -37.74 3.45 30.34
CA ALA A 132 -38.36 4.78 30.30
C ALA A 132 -37.48 6.03 30.56
N ALA A 133 -37.37 6.91 29.55
CA ALA A 133 -38.33 8.00 29.38
C ALA A 133 -37.93 8.90 28.19
N ALA A 134 -38.85 9.04 27.24
CA ALA A 134 -38.84 10.16 26.30
C ALA A 134 -39.12 11.46 27.06
N LYS A 135 -38.42 12.54 26.72
CA LYS A 135 -38.93 13.90 26.92
C LYS A 135 -38.33 14.83 25.88
N GLY A 136 -39.16 15.18 24.89
CA GLY A 136 -38.94 16.39 24.10
C GLY A 136 -39.26 17.63 24.93
N HIS A 137 -38.65 18.75 24.56
CA HIS A 137 -39.32 20.04 24.64
C HIS A 137 -38.72 21.00 23.62
N ASP A 138 -39.62 21.49 22.77
CA ASP A 138 -39.44 22.49 21.74
C ASP A 138 -39.17 23.91 22.28
N ASP A 139 -38.70 24.73 21.34
CA ASP A 139 -39.03 26.14 21.10
C ASP A 139 -38.67 27.22 22.13
N THR A 140 -37.83 28.14 21.66
CA THR A 140 -38.21 29.53 21.32
C THR A 140 -36.94 30.21 20.77
N GLY A 141 -36.91 30.88 19.61
CA GLY A 141 -37.95 31.62 18.91
C GLY A 141 -37.44 33.05 18.69
N HIS A 142 -37.55 33.53 17.43
CA HIS A 142 -37.38 34.91 16.93
C HIS A 142 -35.96 35.49 16.79
N SER A 143 -35.63 36.27 15.75
CA SER A 143 -36.32 36.80 14.54
C SER A 143 -35.23 37.38 13.62
N SER A 144 -35.21 37.10 12.30
CA SER A 144 -35.74 37.96 11.20
C SER A 144 -35.17 39.39 11.24
N THR A 145 -34.58 39.98 10.20
CA THR A 145 -35.05 40.22 8.82
C THR A 145 -33.86 40.75 7.98
N GLU A 146 -33.64 40.28 6.75
CA GLU A 146 -34.03 40.90 5.47
C GLU A 146 -33.50 42.32 5.21
N ASP A 147 -32.68 42.44 4.16
CA ASP A 147 -32.72 43.45 3.07
C ASP A 147 -31.46 43.19 2.21
N GLY A 148 -31.46 43.06 0.88
CA GLY A 148 -32.42 43.51 -0.12
C GLY A 148 -31.66 44.32 -1.19
N ALA A 149 -31.53 43.74 -2.39
CA ALA A 149 -31.37 44.37 -3.71
C ALA A 149 -30.19 45.34 -4.00
N ALA A 150 -29.37 45.00 -5.00
CA ALA A 150 -29.52 45.48 -6.39
C ALA A 150 -28.48 44.81 -7.31
#